data_AF-A0A2N5I1I1-F1
#
_entry.id   AF-A0A2N5I1I1-F1
#
_cell.length_a   1.000
_cell.length_b   1.000
_cell.length_c   1.000
_cell.angle_alpha   90.00
_cell.angle_beta   90.00
_cell.angle_gamma   90.00
#
_symmetry.space_group_name_H-M   'P 1'
#
loop_
_entity.id
_entity.type
_entity.pdbx_description
1 polymer ?
#
loop_
_entity_poly.entity_id
_entity_poly.type
_entity_poly.pdbx_seq_one_letter_code
_entity_poly.pdbx_strand_id
1 'polypeptide(L)'
;MSNLSTTIENYTMQTSLTLEVKEENMVSQKQYSPTFKPYNNHQVQVIFDIQEMIPSHHVARVVDEMMESIPDEKLFFHYPGGGRPPFHPKLMLKVILFGYSQKVYSCRGKADARKPPDYVAGSHATA
;
A
#
# COMPACT_ATOMS: atom_id res chain seq x y z
N MET A 1 8.60 40.42 -25.38
CA MET A 1 8.06 39.43 -26.35
C MET A 1 7.20 38.47 -25.57
N SER A 2 5.89 38.66 -25.64
CA SER A 2 4.86 37.83 -25.01
C SER A 2 3.78 37.63 -26.04
N ASN A 3 3.32 36.39 -26.24
CA ASN A 3 1.99 36.08 -26.72
C ASN A 3 1.59 34.67 -26.22
N LEU A 4 0.43 34.61 -25.58
CA LEU A 4 -0.32 33.42 -25.16
C LEU A 4 -0.96 32.72 -26.38
N SER A 5 -1.22 31.40 -26.29
CA SER A 5 -2.55 30.80 -26.49
C SER A 5 -2.48 29.29 -26.79
N THR A 6 -3.01 28.50 -25.85
CA THR A 6 -4.01 27.42 -26.06
C THR A 6 -3.78 26.37 -27.16
N THR A 7 -3.45 25.15 -26.73
CA THR A 7 -4.12 23.93 -27.23
C THR A 7 -4.31 22.98 -26.06
N ILE A 8 -5.45 23.15 -25.37
CA ILE A 8 -6.22 22.01 -24.87
C ILE A 8 -6.70 21.26 -26.12
N GLU A 9 -6.95 19.96 -25.98
CA GLU A 9 -7.44 18.97 -26.95
C GLU A 9 -6.35 17.91 -27.25
N ASN A 10 -6.69 16.65 -26.94
CA ASN A 10 -5.93 15.40 -27.14
C ASN A 10 -5.18 14.82 -25.92
N TYR A 11 -5.84 14.80 -24.75
CA TYR A 11 -5.71 13.62 -23.89
C TYR A 11 -6.47 12.47 -24.55
N THR A 12 -5.82 11.81 -25.51
CA THR A 12 -6.35 10.57 -26.07
C THR A 12 -6.29 9.52 -24.97
N MET A 13 -7.43 9.27 -24.31
CA MET A 13 -7.67 8.00 -23.65
C MET A 13 -7.75 6.93 -24.74
N GLN A 14 -6.59 6.45 -25.21
CA GLN A 14 -6.52 5.20 -25.92
C GLN A 14 -6.57 4.06 -24.89
N THR A 15 -7.79 3.75 -24.44
CA THR A 15 -8.11 2.39 -23.99
C THR A 15 -8.23 1.50 -25.22
N SER A 16 -7.09 1.18 -25.84
CA SER A 16 -6.98 -0.04 -26.62
C SER A 16 -6.23 -1.04 -25.75
N LEU A 17 -7.01 -1.83 -25.00
CA LEU A 17 -6.57 -3.12 -24.48
C LEU A 17 -6.34 -4.02 -25.70
N THR A 18 -5.21 -3.84 -26.37
CA THR A 18 -4.68 -4.88 -27.24
C THR A 18 -3.98 -5.85 -26.31
N LEU A 19 -4.67 -6.94 -25.96
CA LEU A 19 -4.02 -8.15 -25.46
C LEU A 19 -3.21 -8.74 -26.60
N GLU A 20 -2.14 -8.06 -26.99
CA GLU A 20 -1.04 -8.73 -27.66
C GLU A 20 -0.30 -9.50 -26.59
N VAL A 21 -0.46 -10.81 -26.62
CA VAL A 21 0.53 -11.76 -26.11
C VAL A 21 1.82 -11.44 -26.84
N LYS A 22 2.57 -10.46 -26.34
CA LYS A 22 3.94 -10.25 -26.74
C LYS A 22 4.74 -11.24 -25.93
N GLU A 23 5.03 -12.37 -26.56
CA GLU A 23 6.19 -13.18 -26.21
C GLU A 23 7.42 -12.27 -26.34
N GLU A 24 7.73 -11.54 -25.27
CA GLU A 24 9.02 -10.91 -25.13
C GLU A 24 10.01 -11.96 -24.63
N ASN A 25 10.66 -12.56 -25.61
CA ASN A 25 11.86 -13.34 -25.46
C ASN A 25 12.99 -12.47 -24.86
N MET A 26 13.85 -13.10 -24.05
CA MET A 26 15.20 -12.67 -23.61
C MET A 26 15.31 -11.81 -22.33
N VAL A 27 15.61 -12.45 -21.19
CA VAL A 27 16.99 -12.71 -20.70
C VAL A 27 16.90 -13.97 -19.83
N SER A 28 17.83 -14.93 -19.99
CA SER A 28 18.02 -16.00 -18.99
C SER A 28 18.54 -15.35 -17.70
N GLN A 29 17.62 -14.76 -16.94
CA GLN A 29 17.90 -14.24 -15.61
C GLN A 29 18.28 -15.46 -14.78
N LYS A 30 19.50 -15.49 -14.23
CA LYS A 30 19.87 -16.48 -13.23
C LYS A 30 18.78 -16.45 -12.16
N GLN A 31 18.02 -17.53 -12.05
CA GLN A 31 16.99 -17.65 -11.03
C GLN A 31 17.70 -17.84 -9.69
N TYR A 32 17.73 -16.76 -8.90
CA TYR A 32 18.18 -16.82 -7.51
C TYR A 32 16.95 -17.04 -6.64
N SER A 33 17.04 -17.92 -5.65
CA SER A 33 15.98 -18.04 -4.65
C SER A 33 15.78 -16.69 -3.96
N PRO A 34 14.56 -16.13 -3.93
CA PRO A 34 14.31 -14.85 -3.27
C PRO A 34 14.52 -15.00 -1.76
N THR A 35 15.54 -14.33 -1.22
CA THR A 35 15.81 -14.27 0.22
C THR A 35 15.18 -13.01 0.80
N PHE A 36 14.15 -13.17 1.62
CA PHE A 36 13.48 -12.05 2.28
C PHE A 36 14.13 -11.69 3.61
N LYS A 37 13.93 -10.45 4.05
CA LYS A 37 14.20 -10.07 5.45
C LYS A 37 13.29 -10.87 6.40
N PRO A 38 13.76 -11.16 7.63
CA PRO A 38 12.94 -11.86 8.62
C PRO A 38 11.64 -11.09 8.85
N TYR A 39 10.53 -11.81 8.75
CA TYR A 39 9.20 -11.27 8.93
C TYR A 39 8.59 -11.89 10.17
N ASN A 40 8.36 -11.05 11.18
CA ASN A 40 7.59 -11.42 12.35
C ASN A 40 6.61 -10.27 12.61
N ASN A 41 5.33 -10.52 12.36
CA ASN A 41 4.28 -9.55 12.57
C ASN A 41 3.98 -9.36 14.07
N HIS A 42 4.19 -10.40 14.88
CA HIS A 42 3.92 -10.43 16.33
C HIS A 42 5.24 -10.30 17.10
N GLN A 43 6.17 -9.51 16.58
CA GLN A 43 7.47 -9.34 17.21
C GLN A 43 7.32 -8.57 18.52
N VAL A 44 7.30 -9.30 19.63
CA VAL A 44 7.30 -8.74 20.99
C VAL A 44 8.61 -7.97 21.19
N GLN A 45 8.51 -6.67 21.43
CA GLN A 45 9.63 -5.85 21.91
C GLN A 45 9.71 -5.99 23.44
N VAL A 46 10.89 -5.75 24.03
CA VAL A 46 11.18 -6.00 25.46
C VAL A 46 10.20 -5.32 26.43
N ILE A 47 9.49 -4.27 26.00
CA ILE A 47 8.67 -3.43 26.89
C ILE A 47 7.19 -3.40 26.46
N PHE A 48 6.87 -3.45 25.16
CA PHE A 48 5.50 -3.32 24.67
C PHE A 48 5.24 -4.15 23.41
N ASP A 49 4.04 -4.71 23.31
CA ASP A 49 3.50 -5.21 22.06
C ASP A 49 2.84 -4.05 21.29
N ILE A 50 3.36 -3.77 20.10
CA ILE A 50 2.82 -2.75 19.19
C ILE A 50 1.43 -3.11 18.67
N GLN A 51 1.09 -4.40 18.60
CA GLN A 51 -0.23 -4.82 18.19
C GLN A 51 -1.28 -4.44 19.24
N GLU A 52 -0.96 -4.59 20.53
CA GLU A 52 -1.89 -4.28 21.63
C GLU A 52 -2.26 -2.79 21.68
N MET A 53 -1.40 -1.91 21.16
CA MET A 53 -1.71 -0.48 21.03
C MET A 53 -2.76 -0.17 19.94
N ILE A 54 -3.12 -1.14 19.09
CA ILE A 54 -4.11 -0.99 18.03
C ILE A 54 -5.47 -1.52 18.52
N PRO A 55 -6.54 -0.71 18.51
CA PRO A 55 -7.87 -1.14 18.92
C PRO A 55 -8.36 -2.38 18.16
N SER A 56 -9.09 -3.26 18.84
CA SER A 56 -9.64 -4.50 18.27
C SER A 56 -10.51 -4.26 17.03
N HIS A 57 -11.28 -3.17 17.00
CA HIS A 57 -12.17 -2.81 15.90
C HIS A 57 -11.50 -1.99 14.78
N HIS A 58 -10.17 -1.87 14.78
CA HIS A 58 -9.46 -1.07 13.79
C HIS A 58 -9.30 -1.81 12.44
N VAL A 59 -9.48 -1.10 11.32
CA VAL A 59 -9.39 -1.65 9.96
C VAL A 59 -8.06 -2.37 9.68
N ALA A 60 -6.98 -1.95 10.32
CA ALA A 60 -5.68 -2.60 10.18
C ALA A 60 -5.70 -4.08 10.62
N ARG A 61 -6.52 -4.47 11.60
CA ARG A 61 -6.66 -5.87 12.04
C ARG A 61 -7.29 -6.74 10.97
N VAL A 62 -8.34 -6.25 10.33
CA VAL A 62 -9.02 -6.95 9.23
C VAL A 62 -8.08 -7.13 8.03
N VAL A 63 -7.30 -6.09 7.70
CA VAL A 63 -6.26 -6.16 6.66
C VAL A 63 -5.18 -7.18 7.03
N ASP A 64 -4.77 -7.19 8.29
CA ASP A 64 -3.74 -8.10 8.79
C ASP A 64 -4.16 -9.57 8.67
N GLU A 65 -5.36 -9.90 9.17
CA GLU A 65 -5.97 -11.23 9.11
C GLU A 65 -6.16 -11.70 7.67
N MET A 66 -6.68 -10.82 6.81
CA MET A 66 -6.88 -11.12 5.39
C MET A 66 -5.55 -11.49 4.72
N MET A 67 -4.48 -10.72 4.98
CA MET A 67 -3.18 -10.97 4.37
C MET A 67 -2.47 -12.19 4.96
N GLU A 68 -2.69 -12.50 6.24
CA GLU A 68 -2.09 -13.68 6.88
C GLU A 68 -2.74 -14.98 6.39
N SER A 69 -4.01 -14.94 5.98
CA SER A 69 -4.71 -16.10 5.40
C SER A 69 -4.14 -16.56 4.04
N ILE A 70 -3.33 -15.72 3.38
CA ILE A 70 -2.77 -16.01 2.05
C ILE A 70 -1.47 -16.84 2.22
N PRO A 71 -1.34 -17.98 1.51
CA PRO A 71 -0.11 -18.78 1.56
C PRO A 71 1.05 -18.06 0.87
N ASP A 72 2.23 -18.12 1.50
CA ASP A 72 3.43 -17.38 1.08
C ASP A 72 3.95 -17.80 -0.30
N GLU A 73 3.76 -19.06 -0.68
CA GLU A 73 4.17 -19.62 -1.98
C GLU A 73 3.60 -18.83 -3.17
N LYS A 74 2.34 -18.40 -3.06
CA LYS A 74 1.67 -17.60 -4.10
C LYS A 74 2.32 -16.24 -4.26
N LEU A 75 2.82 -15.66 -3.18
CA LEU A 75 3.45 -14.35 -3.18
C LEU A 75 4.90 -14.44 -3.67
N PHE A 76 5.60 -15.51 -3.32
CA PHE A 76 7.01 -15.71 -3.68
C PHE A 76 7.20 -16.06 -5.15
N PHE A 77 6.22 -16.72 -5.79
CA PHE A 77 6.27 -17.06 -7.22
C PHE A 77 6.49 -15.85 -8.13
N HIS A 78 5.96 -14.68 -7.74
CA HIS A 78 6.08 -13.44 -8.51
C HIS A 78 7.39 -12.69 -8.28
N TYR A 79 8.23 -13.13 -7.35
CA TYR A 79 9.51 -12.47 -7.06
C TYR A 79 10.65 -13.11 -7.87
N PRO A 80 11.25 -12.39 -8.84
CA PRO A 80 12.33 -12.92 -9.68
C PRO A 80 13.64 -13.19 -8.92
N GLY A 81 13.73 -12.77 -7.66
CA GLY A 81 14.93 -12.92 -6.81
C GLY A 81 16.08 -12.00 -7.21
N GLY A 82 17.21 -12.14 -6.51
CA GLY A 82 18.45 -11.37 -6.74
C GLY A 82 18.55 -10.04 -5.97
N GLY A 83 19.75 -9.45 -5.98
CA GLY A 83 20.02 -8.15 -5.37
C GLY A 83 19.96 -8.12 -3.84
N ARG A 84 19.54 -6.97 -3.28
CA ARG A 84 19.38 -6.78 -1.83
C ARG A 84 18.11 -7.49 -1.35
N PRO A 85 18.12 -8.19 -0.19
CA PRO A 85 16.95 -8.91 0.30
C PRO A 85 15.74 -7.96 0.43
N PRO A 86 14.64 -8.21 -0.32
CA PRO A 86 13.44 -7.42 -0.22
C PRO A 86 12.74 -7.62 1.11
N PHE A 87 11.82 -6.71 1.43
CA PHE A 87 10.87 -6.93 2.52
C PHE A 87 9.89 -8.04 2.15
N HIS A 88 9.29 -8.65 3.17
CA HIS A 88 8.31 -9.72 2.97
C HIS A 88 7.08 -9.21 2.21
N PRO A 89 6.59 -9.93 1.20
CA PRO A 89 5.47 -9.49 0.37
C PRO A 89 4.19 -9.26 1.18
N LYS A 90 3.90 -10.10 2.19
CA LYS A 90 2.79 -9.86 3.13
C LYS A 90 2.87 -8.48 3.79
N LEU A 91 4.06 -8.08 4.27
CA LEU A 91 4.25 -6.77 4.91
C LEU A 91 3.98 -5.63 3.91
N MET A 92 4.53 -5.72 2.71
CA MET A 92 4.33 -4.70 1.68
C MET A 92 2.86 -4.58 1.28
N LEU A 93 2.17 -5.71 1.13
CA LEU A 93 0.76 -5.72 0.75
C LEU A 93 -0.13 -5.16 1.87
N LYS A 94 0.16 -5.47 3.14
CA LYS A 94 -0.52 -4.86 4.31
C LYS A 94 -0.43 -3.33 4.28
N VAL A 95 0.76 -2.77 3.99
CA VAL A 95 0.97 -1.31 3.90
C VAL A 95 0.17 -0.70 2.75
N ILE A 96 0.20 -1.31 1.57
CA ILE A 96 -0.53 -0.83 0.39
C ILE A 96 -2.04 -0.85 0.66
N LEU A 97 -2.57 -1.99 1.10
CA LEU A 97 -4.01 -2.17 1.33
C LEU A 97 -4.54 -1.21 2.41
N PHE A 98 -3.77 -1.03 3.49
CA PHE A 98 -4.11 -0.07 4.53
C PHE A 98 -4.10 1.38 4.02
N GLY A 99 -3.14 1.76 3.16
CA GLY A 99 -3.11 3.08 2.53
C GLY A 99 -4.36 3.35 1.68
N TYR A 100 -4.77 2.36 0.89
CA TYR A 100 -6.00 2.44 0.08
C TYR A 100 -7.27 2.51 0.95
N SER A 101 -7.32 1.80 2.08
CA SER A 101 -8.47 1.86 3.00
C SER A 101 -8.72 3.28 3.54
N GLN A 102 -7.67 4.07 3.71
CA GLN A 102 -7.74 5.45 4.21
C GLN A 102 -7.94 6.49 3.11
N LYS A 103 -8.05 6.08 1.83
CA LYS A 103 -8.17 6.97 0.66
C LYS A 103 -7.02 7.98 0.54
N VAL A 104 -5.86 7.68 1.12
CA VAL A 104 -4.66 8.51 1.01
C VAL A 104 -3.80 7.94 -0.11
N TYR A 105 -4.08 8.39 -1.34
CA TYR A 105 -3.47 7.83 -2.55
C TYR A 105 -2.09 8.41 -2.89
N SER A 106 -1.65 9.46 -2.18
CA SER A 106 -0.37 10.15 -2.42
C SER A 106 0.24 10.68 -1.13
N CYS A 107 1.57 10.64 -1.04
CA CYS A 107 2.33 11.27 0.03
C CYS A 107 2.12 12.80 0.12
N ARG A 108 1.59 13.44 -0.95
CA ARG A 108 1.36 14.90 -1.01
C ARG A 108 0.00 15.36 -0.45
N GLY A 109 -0.89 14.45 -0.06
CA GLY A 109 -2.24 14.77 0.40
C GLY A 109 -2.38 14.84 1.93
N LYS A 110 -1.66 15.75 2.60
CA LYS A 110 -1.92 16.11 4.00
C LYS A 110 -1.62 17.59 4.27
N ALA A 111 -2.39 18.48 3.66
CA ALA A 111 -2.49 19.87 4.08
C ALA A 111 -3.83 20.21 4.74
N ASP A 112 -4.92 19.48 4.43
CA ASP A 112 -6.26 19.97 4.74
C ASP A 112 -7.33 18.89 4.96
N ALA A 113 -7.15 17.99 5.93
CA ALA A 113 -8.24 17.11 6.38
C ALA A 113 -7.91 16.47 7.75
N ARG A 114 -8.00 17.25 8.81
CA ARG A 114 -8.19 16.73 10.17
C ARG A 114 -9.32 17.52 10.84
N LYS A 115 -10.54 17.30 10.39
CA LYS A 115 -11.69 17.31 11.31
C LYS A 115 -12.09 15.86 11.53
N PRO A 116 -12.10 15.37 12.78
CA PRO A 116 -12.63 14.06 13.07
C PRO A 116 -14.14 14.06 12.81
N PRO A 117 -14.71 12.97 12.25
CA PRO A 117 -16.13 12.72 12.40
C PRO A 117 -16.37 12.49 13.91
N ASP A 118 -17.43 13.09 14.45
CA ASP A 118 -17.99 12.75 15.78
C ASP A 118 -17.51 13.56 17.01
N TYR A 119 -16.90 14.75 16.86
CA TYR A 119 -16.75 15.67 18.02
C TYR A 119 -18.03 16.52 18.21
N VAL A 120 -18.93 16.05 19.08
CA VAL A 120 -20.05 16.85 19.59
C VAL A 120 -19.48 17.94 20.51
N ALA A 121 -19.43 19.17 20.02
CA ALA A 121 -19.12 20.32 20.86
C ALA A 121 -20.22 20.45 21.92
N GLY A 122 -19.90 20.02 23.14
CA GLY A 122 -20.77 20.16 24.31
C GLY A 122 -21.21 21.61 24.46
N SER A 123 -22.49 21.83 24.21
CA SER A 123 -23.26 22.97 24.65
C SER A 123 -23.26 23.02 26.18
N HIS A 124 -22.35 23.80 26.75
CA HIS A 124 -22.53 24.36 28.09
C HIS A 124 -22.13 25.84 28.06
N ALA A 125 -23.02 26.65 27.50
CA ALA A 125 -23.22 28.02 27.96
C ALA A 125 -24.35 27.95 28.99
N THR A 126 -24.09 28.33 30.25
CA THR A 126 -25.03 28.99 31.17
C THR A 126 -24.44 29.16 32.57
N ALA A 127 -24.66 30.37 33.11
CA ALA A 127 -24.44 30.91 34.46
C ALA A 127 -23.01 31.37 34.81
#